data_AF-A0A1Y1KNP4-F1
#
_entry.id   AF-A0A1Y1KNP4-F1
#
_cell.length_a   1.000
_cell.length_b   1.000
_cell.length_c   1.000
_cell.angle_alpha   90.00
_cell.angle_beta   90.00
_cell.angle_gamma   90.00
#
_symmetry.space_group_name_H-M   'P 1'
#
loop_
_entity.id
_entity.type
_entity.pdbx_description
1 polymer ?
#
loop_
_entity_poly.entity_id
_entity_poly.type
_entity_poly.pdbx_seq_one_letter_code
_entity_poly.pdbx_strand_id
1 'polypeptide(L)'
;MSEEKVLDAENWRNEARSVINDVSNHVKTIEISASSANDDGHIYLNVTTLENANYCVELSAAGFRIVGVSHDANDLDDGERYETPYALLGKISASFRRSFADELMSKLKRAAE
;
A
#
# COMPACT_ATOMS: atom_id res chain seq x y z
N MET A 1 -19.24 -20.77 -9.08
CA MET A 1 -18.58 -19.76 -9.93
C MET A 1 -18.29 -18.60 -9.00
N SER A 2 -17.02 -18.31 -8.74
CA SER A 2 -16.62 -17.33 -7.75
C SER A 2 -17.12 -15.96 -8.19
N GLU A 3 -17.99 -15.35 -7.39
CA GLU A 3 -18.39 -13.95 -7.54
C GLU A 3 -17.14 -13.08 -7.32
N GLU A 4 -16.43 -12.78 -8.40
CA GLU A 4 -15.44 -11.73 -8.42
C GLU A 4 -16.20 -10.43 -8.20
N LYS A 5 -16.16 -9.96 -6.96
CA LYS A 5 -16.87 -8.77 -6.49
C LYS A 5 -16.22 -7.57 -7.19
N VAL A 6 -16.70 -7.22 -8.38
CA VAL A 6 -16.35 -5.99 -9.07
C VAL A 6 -16.82 -4.85 -8.16
N LEU A 7 -15.87 -4.23 -7.49
CA LEU A 7 -16.12 -3.11 -6.59
C LEU A 7 -16.18 -1.85 -7.44
N ASP A 8 -17.24 -1.06 -7.33
CA ASP A 8 -17.34 0.22 -8.05
C ASP A 8 -16.14 1.14 -7.75
N ALA A 9 -15.78 2.04 -8.67
CA ALA A 9 -14.63 2.93 -8.56
C ALA A 9 -14.62 3.80 -7.28
N GLU A 10 -15.80 4.13 -6.74
CA GLU A 10 -15.92 4.81 -5.44
C GLU A 10 -15.52 3.90 -4.27
N ASN A 11 -15.84 2.61 -4.34
CA ASN A 11 -15.50 1.67 -3.30
C ASN A 11 -13.99 1.39 -3.27
N TRP A 12 -13.33 1.31 -4.44
CA TRP A 12 -11.87 1.25 -4.50
C TRP A 12 -11.22 2.47 -3.86
N ARG A 13 -11.72 3.68 -4.10
CA ARG A 13 -11.23 4.90 -3.45
C ARG A 13 -11.39 4.85 -1.93
N ASN A 14 -12.47 4.26 -1.43
CA ASN A 14 -12.67 4.07 0.01
C ASN A 14 -11.69 3.05 0.59
N GLU A 15 -11.47 1.93 -0.10
CA GLU A 15 -10.45 0.94 0.29
C GLU A 15 -9.05 1.59 0.32
N ALA A 16 -8.72 2.39 -0.70
CA ALA A 16 -7.50 3.20 -0.75
C ALA A 16 -7.32 4.05 0.51
N ARG A 17 -8.39 4.77 0.88
CA ARG A 17 -8.38 5.67 2.04
C ARG A 17 -8.21 4.91 3.34
N SER A 18 -8.85 3.75 3.48
CA SER A 18 -8.66 2.87 4.62
C SER A 18 -7.19 2.42 4.71
N VAL A 19 -6.60 1.96 3.59
CA VAL A 19 -5.18 1.57 3.53
C VAL A 19 -4.26 2.74 3.88
N ILE A 20 -4.50 3.92 3.29
CA ILE A 20 -3.77 5.15 3.59
C ILE A 20 -3.78 5.42 5.09
N ASN A 21 -4.96 5.42 5.70
CA ASN A 21 -5.10 5.71 7.14
C ASN A 21 -4.38 4.67 8.00
N ASP A 22 -4.43 3.39 7.62
CA ASP A 22 -3.84 2.28 8.35
C ASP A 22 -2.31 2.35 8.35
N VAL A 23 -1.69 2.70 7.22
CA VAL A 23 -0.22 2.72 7.07
C VAL A 23 0.42 4.10 7.18
N SER A 24 -0.38 5.18 7.23
CA SER A 24 0.08 6.58 7.28
C SER A 24 1.12 6.83 8.39
N ASN A 25 0.97 6.16 9.54
CA ASN A 25 1.90 6.30 10.66
C ASN A 25 3.29 5.68 10.44
N HIS A 26 3.45 4.82 9.43
CA HIS A 26 4.69 4.09 9.17
C HIS A 26 5.36 4.48 7.84
N VAL A 27 4.79 5.46 7.13
CA VAL A 27 5.33 6.05 5.90
C VAL A 27 5.43 7.56 6.10
N LYS A 28 6.15 8.24 5.20
CA LYS A 28 6.28 9.70 5.27
C LYS A 28 5.04 10.38 4.71
N THR A 29 4.60 9.94 3.55
CA THR A 29 3.33 10.34 2.92
C THR A 29 2.77 9.17 2.12
N ILE A 30 1.45 9.09 2.04
CA ILE A 30 0.77 8.14 1.16
C ILE A 30 -0.53 8.76 0.68
N GLU A 31 -0.72 8.78 -0.64
CA GLU A 31 -1.78 9.52 -1.31
C GLU A 31 -2.27 8.74 -2.53
N ILE A 32 -3.52 8.95 -2.94
CA ILE A 32 -4.03 8.36 -4.18
C ILE A 32 -3.38 9.12 -5.35
N SER A 33 -2.78 8.39 -6.28
CA SER A 33 -2.17 8.95 -7.48
C SER A 33 -3.23 9.64 -8.33
N ALA A 34 -2.87 10.79 -8.90
CA ALA A 34 -3.74 11.56 -9.79
C ALA A 34 -3.79 10.97 -11.22
N SER A 35 -3.17 9.81 -11.43
CA SER A 35 -3.18 9.09 -12.70
C SER A 35 -4.60 8.88 -13.21
N SER A 36 -4.82 9.17 -14.49
CA SER A 36 -6.10 8.94 -15.17
C SER A 36 -6.40 7.45 -15.39
N ALA A 37 -5.51 6.55 -14.96
CA ALA A 37 -5.64 5.10 -15.01
C ALA A 37 -6.37 4.49 -13.81
N ASN A 38 -6.92 5.31 -12.92
CA ASN A 38 -7.77 4.82 -11.84
C ASN A 38 -9.13 4.40 -12.42
N ASP A 39 -9.40 3.10 -12.44
CA ASP A 39 -10.58 2.47 -13.04
C ASP A 39 -11.35 1.64 -12.00
N ASP A 40 -12.50 1.10 -12.40
CA ASP A 40 -13.37 0.24 -11.57
C ASP A 40 -12.70 -1.07 -11.12
N GLY A 41 -11.54 -1.40 -11.68
CA GLY A 41 -10.79 -2.61 -11.33
C GLY A 41 -9.57 -2.36 -10.44
N HIS A 42 -9.02 -1.15 -10.43
CA HIS A 42 -7.74 -0.86 -9.79
C HIS A 42 -7.49 0.64 -9.62
N ILE A 43 -6.71 0.98 -8.60
CA ILE A 43 -6.28 2.35 -8.34
C ILE A 43 -4.80 2.42 -8.02
N TYR A 44 -4.19 3.57 -8.24
CA TYR A 44 -2.78 3.80 -7.97
C TYR A 44 -2.59 4.64 -6.70
N LEU A 45 -1.61 4.27 -5.91
CA LEU A 45 -1.21 4.90 -4.66
C LEU A 45 0.24 5.36 -4.76
N ASN A 46 0.47 6.63 -4.51
CA ASN A 46 1.80 7.20 -4.38
C ASN A 46 2.22 7.09 -2.91
N VAL A 47 3.33 6.40 -2.66
CA VAL A 47 3.89 6.20 -1.33
C VAL A 47 5.27 6.85 -1.26
N THR A 48 5.53 7.63 -0.23
CA THR A 48 6.87 8.05 0.15
C THR A 48 7.25 7.40 1.47
N THR A 49 8.28 6.58 1.45
CA THR A 49 8.76 5.90 2.65
C THR A 49 9.45 6.89 3.60
N LEU A 50 9.67 6.47 4.85
CA LEU A 50 10.43 7.25 5.83
C LEU A 50 11.87 7.53 5.37
N GLU A 51 12.38 6.73 4.43
CA GLU A 51 13.71 6.87 3.81
C GLU A 51 13.71 7.90 2.65
N ASN A 52 12.58 8.57 2.38
CA ASN A 52 12.36 9.46 1.24
C ASN A 52 12.41 8.75 -0.12
N ALA A 53 12.19 7.45 -0.16
CA ALA A 53 12.02 6.73 -1.42
C ALA A 53 10.56 6.81 -1.86
N ASN A 54 10.34 7.13 -3.14
CA ASN A 54 9.02 7.26 -3.74
C ASN A 54 8.67 5.98 -4.50
N TYR A 55 7.43 5.55 -4.40
CA TYR A 55 6.93 4.39 -5.12
C TYR A 55 5.49 4.65 -5.60
N CYS A 56 5.16 4.06 -6.74
CA CYS A 56 3.79 3.97 -7.23
C CYS A 56 3.33 2.53 -7.08
N VAL A 57 2.18 2.35 -6.42
CA VAL A 57 1.63 1.05 -6.05
C VAL A 57 0.22 0.93 -6.63
N GLU A 58 -0.02 -0.09 -7.42
CA GLU A 58 -1.36 -0.50 -7.84
C GLU A 58 -2.05 -1.26 -6.70
N LEU A 59 -3.28 -0.88 -6.38
CA LEU A 59 -4.22 -1.59 -5.52
C LEU A 59 -5.38 -2.09 -6.38
N SER A 60 -5.58 -3.40 -6.38
CA SER A 60 -6.73 -4.05 -7.05
C SER A 60 -7.14 -5.34 -6.35
N ALA A 61 -8.14 -6.05 -6.88
CA ALA A 61 -8.72 -7.24 -6.24
C ALA A 61 -7.70 -8.35 -5.94
N ALA A 62 -6.65 -8.45 -6.77
CA ALA A 62 -5.57 -9.41 -6.55
C ALA A 62 -4.49 -8.92 -5.57
N GLY A 63 -4.65 -7.74 -4.92
CA GLY A 63 -3.73 -7.19 -3.92
C GLY A 63 -2.96 -5.96 -4.39
N PHE A 64 -1.78 -5.77 -3.82
CA PHE A 64 -0.91 -4.61 -4.00
C PHE A 64 0.31 -4.95 -4.86
N ARG A 65 0.65 -4.11 -5.84
CA ARG A 65 1.81 -4.31 -6.72
C ARG A 65 2.57 -3.02 -6.93
N ILE A 66 3.89 -3.05 -6.90
CA ILE A 66 4.71 -1.89 -7.24
C ILE A 66 4.80 -1.77 -8.75
N VAL A 67 4.34 -0.65 -9.28
CA VAL A 67 4.35 -0.34 -10.72
C VAL A 67 5.36 0.76 -11.07
N GLY A 68 5.95 1.43 -10.08
CA GLY A 68 6.97 2.44 -10.31
C GLY A 68 7.79 2.78 -9.08
N VAL A 69 9.00 3.29 -9.32
CA VAL A 69 9.93 3.85 -8.30
C VAL A 69 9.87 5.37 -8.21
N SER A 70 8.82 5.95 -8.79
CA SER A 70 8.51 7.38 -8.76
C SER A 70 7.01 7.53 -8.66
N HIS A 71 6.54 8.67 -8.14
CA HIS A 71 5.12 8.99 -8.12
C HIS A 71 4.56 9.01 -9.54
N ASP A 72 3.37 8.43 -9.71
CA ASP A 72 2.64 8.35 -10.98
C ASP A 72 3.40 7.61 -12.11
N ALA A 73 4.48 6.89 -11.77
CA ALA A 73 5.20 6.04 -12.71
C ALA A 73 4.58 4.63 -12.76
N ASN A 74 4.42 4.08 -13.96
CA ASN A 74 3.90 2.74 -14.21
C ASN A 74 4.82 1.93 -15.16
N ASP A 75 6.12 2.18 -15.08
CA ASP A 75 7.14 1.60 -15.98
C ASP A 75 7.59 0.19 -15.54
N LEU A 76 7.16 -0.28 -14.36
CA LEU A 76 7.46 -1.62 -13.85
C LEU A 76 6.28 -2.57 -14.09
N ASP A 77 6.47 -3.50 -15.03
CA ASP A 77 5.45 -4.50 -15.36
C ASP A 77 5.57 -5.80 -14.51
N ASP A 78 6.78 -6.12 -14.06
CA ASP A 78 7.11 -7.36 -13.31
C ASP A 78 7.10 -7.18 -11.78
N GLY A 79 6.27 -6.26 -11.27
CA GLY A 79 6.16 -6.01 -9.85
C GLY A 79 5.67 -7.24 -9.08
N GLU A 80 6.39 -7.65 -8.03
CA GLU A 80 5.92 -8.66 -7.08
C GLU A 80 4.60 -8.21 -6.45
N ARG A 81 3.67 -9.15 -6.31
CA ARG A 81 2.30 -8.89 -5.83
C ARG A 81 2.16 -9.33 -4.39
N TYR A 82 1.56 -8.46 -3.59
CA TYR A 82 1.47 -8.61 -2.14
C TYR A 82 0.00 -8.61 -1.72
N GLU A 83 -0.35 -9.48 -0.78
CA GLU A 83 -1.73 -9.58 -0.29
C GLU A 83 -2.13 -8.39 0.60
N THR A 84 -1.16 -7.78 1.29
CA THR A 84 -1.39 -6.70 2.26
C THR A 84 -0.43 -5.53 2.01
N PRO A 85 -0.83 -4.29 2.35
CA PRO A 85 0.05 -3.13 2.20
C PRO A 85 1.27 -3.26 3.13
N TYR A 86 1.11 -3.95 4.26
CA TYR A 86 2.18 -4.27 5.20
C TYR A 86 3.28 -5.14 4.62
N ALA A 87 2.92 -6.20 3.88
CA ALA A 87 3.89 -7.06 3.23
C ALA A 87 4.71 -6.30 2.19
N LEU A 88 4.04 -5.45 1.40
CA LEU A 88 4.68 -4.57 0.43
C LEU A 88 5.62 -3.56 1.11
N LEU A 89 5.13 -2.81 2.10
CA LEU A 89 5.91 -1.83 2.85
C LEU A 89 7.10 -2.46 3.56
N GLY A 90 6.92 -3.67 4.09
CA GLY A 90 7.99 -4.46 4.70
C GLY A 90 9.13 -4.77 3.72
N LYS A 91 8.83 -4.95 2.43
CA LYS A 91 9.84 -5.16 1.39
C LYS A 91 10.55 -3.87 1.02
N ILE A 92 9.81 -2.78 0.78
CA ILE A 92 10.36 -1.54 0.21
C ILE A 92 10.91 -0.55 1.22
N SER A 93 10.62 -0.71 2.51
CA SER A 93 11.01 0.22 3.57
C SER A 93 11.62 -0.54 4.75
N ALA A 94 12.94 -0.40 4.93
CA ALA A 94 13.62 -0.97 6.08
C ALA A 94 13.19 -0.26 7.38
N SER A 95 12.91 1.04 7.28
CA SER A 95 12.40 1.84 8.41
C SER A 95 11.00 1.42 8.82
N PHE A 96 10.14 1.07 7.85
CA PHE A 96 8.81 0.50 8.13
C PHE A 96 8.94 -0.77 8.95
N ARG A 97 9.79 -1.73 8.52
CA ARG A 97 9.99 -3.00 9.25
C ARG A 97 10.40 -2.76 10.70
N ARG A 98 11.29 -1.81 10.94
CA ARG A 98 11.74 -1.47 12.29
C ARG A 98 10.60 -0.88 13.11
N SER A 99 9.90 0.12 12.59
CA SER A 99 8.76 0.76 13.26
C SER A 99 7.65 -0.24 13.60
N PHE A 100 7.30 -1.10 12.65
CA PHE A 100 6.30 -2.15 12.84
C PHE A 100 6.73 -3.20 13.86
N ALA A 101 8.00 -3.63 13.83
CA ALA A 101 8.54 -4.55 14.82
C ALA A 101 8.53 -3.94 16.24
N ASP A 102 8.88 -2.66 16.37
CA ASP A 102 8.80 -1.93 17.65
C ASP A 102 7.36 -1.87 18.17
N GLU A 103 6.38 -1.58 17.31
CA GLU A 103 4.97 -1.58 17.69
C GLU A 103 4.49 -2.96 18.15
N LEU A 104 4.84 -4.01 17.40
CA LEU A 104 4.48 -5.39 17.74
C LEU A 104 5.10 -5.81 19.08
N MET A 105 6.38 -5.48 19.31
CA MET A 105 7.04 -5.75 20.59
C MET A 105 6.40 -4.98 21.75
N SER A 106 5.97 -3.74 21.53
CA SER A 106 5.27 -2.94 22.53
C SER A 106 3.92 -3.55 22.91
N LYS A 107 3.15 -4.00 21.92
CA LYS A 107 1.87 -4.71 22.12
C LYS A 107 2.08 -6.05 22.84
N LEU A 108 3.10 -6.81 22.45
CA LEU A 108 3.42 -8.10 23.07
C LEU A 108 3.80 -7.94 24.54
N LYS A 109 4.61 -6.94 24.88
CA LYS A 109 4.96 -6.63 26.28
C LYS A 109 3.73 -6.32 27.12
N ARG A 110 2.83 -5.47 26.61
CA ARG A 110 1.58 -5.12 27.31
C ARG A 110 0.62 -6.29 27.49
N ALA A 111 0.65 -7.29 26.61
CA ALA A 111 -0.19 -8.48 26.71
C ALA A 111 0.42 -9.57 27.59
N ALA A 112 1.71 -9.46 27.91
CA ALA A 112 2.42 -10.36 28.82
C ALA A 112 2.45 -9.86 30.28
N GLU A 113 1.95 -8.64 30.52
CA GLU A 113 1.66 -8.04 31.83
C GLU A 113 0.22 -8.33 32.25
#